data_AF-A0A2N1UDV8-F1
#
_entry.id   AF-A0A2N1UDV8-F1
#
_cell.length_a   1.000
_cell.length_b   1.000
_cell.length_c   1.000
_cell.angle_alpha   90.00
_cell.angle_beta   90.00
_cell.angle_gamma   90.00
#
_symmetry.space_group_name_H-M   'P 1'
#
loop_
_entity.id
_entity.type
_entity.pdbx_description
1 polymer ?
#
loop_
_entity_poly.entity_id
_entity_poly.type
_entity_poly.pdbx_seq_one_letter_code
_entity_poly.pdbx_strand_id
1 'polypeptide(L)' 'MAKTLTTSEKILDQLAEGRSFSELTRRHGYSREDFLTAALFGVAELQAEYVELLKKHGRFNHLAKTE' A
#
# COMPACT_ATOMS: atom_id res chain seq x y z
N MET A 1 20.19 -7.67 0.94
CA MET A 1 20.05 -6.76 2.10
C MET A 1 18.57 -6.71 2.46
N ALA A 2 18.18 -6.96 3.71
CA ALA A 2 16.77 -6.90 4.10
C ALA A 2 16.27 -5.47 3.96
N LYS A 3 15.21 -5.26 3.18
CA LYS A 3 14.57 -3.94 3.01
C LYS A 3 13.96 -3.58 4.36
N THR A 4 14.40 -2.48 4.97
CA THR A 4 13.81 -2.00 6.22
C THR A 4 12.39 -1.54 5.93
N LEU A 5 11.40 -2.28 6.43
CA LEU A 5 10.00 -1.92 6.29
C LEU A 5 9.69 -0.64 7.06
N THR A 6 8.97 0.26 6.40
CA THR A 6 8.34 1.43 6.99
C THR A 6 7.31 1.01 8.04
N THR A 7 6.93 1.95 8.92
CA THR A 7 5.87 1.70 9.91
C THR A 7 4.55 1.32 9.23
N SER A 8 4.21 1.98 8.10
CA SER A 8 3.01 1.68 7.32
C SER A 8 3.02 0.25 6.77
N GLU A 9 4.12 -0.20 6.16
CA GLU A 9 4.25 -1.58 5.66
C GLU A 9 4.07 -2.60 6.80
N LYS A 10 4.71 -2.38 7.95
CA LYS A 10 4.56 -3.28 9.12
C LYS A 10 3.13 -3.36 9.64
N ILE A 11 2.43 -2.23 9.68
CA ILE A 11 1.02 -2.18 10.10
C ILE A 11 0.16 -2.98 9.11
N LEU A 12 0.34 -2.75 7.81
CA LEU A 12 -0.41 -3.45 6.77
C LEU A 12 -0.16 -4.96 6.79
N ASP A 13 1.09 -5.40 6.96
CA ASP A 13 1.46 -6.81 7.07
C ASP A 13 0.76 -7.49 8.26
N GLN A 14 0.81 -6.86 9.43
CA GLN A 14 0.16 -7.41 10.63
C GLN A 14 -1.37 -7.47 10.49
N LEU A 15 -1.98 -6.47 9.85
CA LEU A 15 -3.42 -6.50 9.55
C LEU A 15 -3.75 -7.63 8.56
N ALA A 16 -2.91 -7.86 7.55
CA ALA A 16 -3.07 -8.95 6.59
C ALA A 16 -2.91 -10.35 7.23
N GLU A 17 -2.08 -10.46 8.26
CA GLU A 17 -1.96 -11.65 9.12
C GLU A 17 -3.20 -11.88 10.02
N GLY A 18 -4.20 -11.00 9.97
CA GLY A 18 -5.45 -11.11 10.72
C GLY A 18 -5.37 -10.54 12.15
N ARG A 19 -4.33 -9.77 12.48
CA ARG A 19 -4.23 -9.09 13.78
C ARG A 19 -5.29 -7.99 13.87
N SER A 20 -5.89 -7.86 15.06
CA SER A 20 -6.86 -6.80 15.31
C SER A 20 -6.19 -5.46 15.61
N PHE A 21 -6.86 -4.35 15.30
CA PHE A 21 -6.41 -3.00 15.67
C PHE A 21 -6.11 -2.89 17.17
N SER A 22 -6.96 -3.44 18.03
CA SER A 22 -6.80 -3.41 19.48
C SER A 22 -5.53 -4.14 19.94
N GLU A 23 -5.19 -5.28 19.32
CA GLU A 23 -3.96 -6.01 19.62
C GLU A 23 -2.73 -5.18 19.21
N LEU A 24 -2.77 -4.56 18.03
CA LEU A 24 -1.67 -3.78 17.50
C LEU A 24 -1.42 -2.49 18.28
N THR A 25 -2.49 -1.78 18.66
CA THR A 25 -2.39 -0.63 19.57
C THR A 25 -1.78 -1.03 20.92
N ARG A 26 -2.19 -2.17 21.48
CA ARG A 26 -1.68 -2.62 22.79
C ARG A 26 -0.22 -3.05 22.75
N ARG A 27 0.21 -3.75 21.71
CA ARG A 27 1.57 -4.33 21.61
C ARG A 27 2.60 -3.35 21.07
N HIS A 28 2.21 -2.51 20.11
CA HIS A 28 3.14 -1.64 19.39
C HIS A 28 2.90 -0.16 19.63
N GLY A 29 1.84 0.21 20.37
CA GLY A 29 1.52 1.60 20.67
C GLY A 29 0.94 2.36 19.48
N TYR A 30 0.51 1.67 18.41
CA TYR A 30 -0.04 2.33 17.23
C TYR A 30 -1.33 3.08 17.55
N SER A 31 -1.35 4.34 17.13
CA SER A 31 -2.48 5.24 17.22
C SER A 31 -3.44 5.06 16.05
N ARG A 32 -4.60 5.70 16.13
CA ARG A 32 -5.56 5.76 15.02
C ARG A 32 -4.95 6.43 13.78
N GLU A 33 -4.12 7.44 13.98
CA GLU A 33 -3.44 8.17 12.90
C GLU A 33 -2.45 7.29 12.15
N ASP A 34 -1.74 6.41 12.85
CA ASP A 34 -0.83 5.45 12.23
C ASP A 34 -1.57 4.48 11.30
N PHE A 35 -2.73 3.98 11.72
CA PHE A 35 -3.56 3.11 10.88
C PHE A 35 -4.12 3.83 9.65
N LEU A 36 -4.54 5.09 9.80
CA LEU A 36 -5.00 5.90 8.67
C LEU A 36 -3.86 6.18 7.68
N THR A 37 -2.68 6.52 8.20
CA THR A 37 -1.47 6.73 7.39
C THR A 37 -1.09 5.45 6.64
N ALA A 38 -1.14 4.30 7.31
CA ALA A 38 -0.87 3.01 6.69
C ALA A 38 -1.89 2.67 5.59
N ALA A 39 -3.18 2.95 5.81
CA ALA A 39 -4.22 2.74 4.80
C ALA A 39 -4.02 3.63 3.56
N LEU A 40 -3.73 4.92 3.77
CA LEU A 40 -3.45 5.86 2.67
C LEU A 40 -2.21 5.45 1.88
N PHE A 41 -1.17 4.99 2.58
CA PHE A 41 0.04 4.44 1.96
C PHE A 41 -0.29 3.23 1.09
N GLY A 42 -1.06 2.26 1.61
CA GLY A 42 -1.45 1.08 0.83
C GLY A 42 -2.27 1.41 -0.42
N VAL A 43 -3.18 2.40 -0.34
CA VAL A 43 -3.94 2.88 -1.51
C VAL A 43 -3.02 3.51 -2.56
N ALA A 44 -2.04 4.32 -2.13
CA ALA A 44 -1.09 4.96 -3.05
C ALA A 44 -0.19 3.93 -3.77
N GLU A 45 0.29 2.90 -3.06
CA GLU A 45 1.06 1.81 -3.65
C GLU A 45 0.24 1.04 -4.69
N LEU A 46 -1.01 0.66 -4.36
CA LEU A 46 -1.90 -0.02 -5.32
C LEU A 46 -2.20 0.84 -6.55
N GLN A 47 -2.37 2.15 -6.37
CA GLN A 47 -2.55 3.07 -7.50
C GLN A 47 -1.31 3.10 -8.41
N ALA A 48 -0.11 3.15 -7.82
CA ALA A 48 1.14 3.13 -8.57
C ALA A 48 1.31 1.83 -9.36
N GLU A 49 1.09 0.69 -8.71
CA GLU A 49 1.13 -0.64 -9.36
C GLU A 49 0.10 -0.75 -10.50
N TYR A 50 -1.13 -0.27 -10.29
CA TYR A 50 -2.16 -0.25 -11.31
C TYR A 50 -1.76 0.58 -12.54
N VAL A 51 -1.19 1.76 -12.33
CA VAL A 51 -0.69 2.61 -13.44
C VAL A 51 0.45 1.90 -14.20
N GLU A 52 1.38 1.24 -13.50
CA GLU A 52 2.44 0.47 -14.15
C GLU A 52 1.89 -0.73 -14.94
N LEU A 53 0.87 -1.42 -14.43
CA LEU A 53 0.19 -2.48 -15.16
C LEU A 53 -0.49 -1.95 -16.43
N LEU A 54 -1.15 -0.80 -16.37
CA LEU A 54 -1.77 -0.15 -17.54
C LEU A 54 -0.73 0.18 -18.62
N LYS A 55 0.43 0.73 -18.21
CA LYS A 55 1.55 0.99 -19.13
C LYS A 55 2.06 -0.30 -19.78
N LYS A 56 2.22 -1.37 -18.99
CA LYS A 56 2.76 -2.65 -19.45
C LYS A 56 1.82 -3.42 -20.38
N HIS A 57 0.51 -3.37 -20.14
CA HIS A 57 -0.50 -4.14 -20.87
C HIS A 57 -1.27 -3.33 -21.91
N GLY A 58 -0.64 -2.30 -22.47
CA GLY A 58 -1.21 -1.26 -23.34
C GLY A 58 -2.02 -1.75 -24.56
N ARG A 59 -3.24 -2.26 -24.34
CA ARG A 59 -4.36 -2.08 -25.29
C ARG A 59 -4.81 -0.62 -25.36
N PHE A 60 -4.27 0.25 -24.50
CA PHE A 60 -4.49 1.70 -24.48
C PHE A 60 -3.37 2.52 -25.15
N ASN A 61 -2.31 1.88 -25.68
CA ASN A 61 -1.22 2.57 -26.39
C ASN A 61 -1.59 3.09 -27.78
N HIS A 62 -2.75 2.72 -28.33
CA HIS A 62 -3.18 3.14 -29.68
C HIS A 62 -3.82 4.54 -29.73
N LEU A 63 -4.18 5.14 -28.60
CA LEU A 63 -4.72 6.51 -28.54
C LEU A 63 -3.62 7.59 -28.44
N ALA A 64 -2.36 7.21 -28.22
CA ALA A 64 -1.23 8.13 -28.15
C ALA A 64 -0.47 8.27 -29.50
N LYS A 65 -0.99 7.68 -30.59
CA LYS A 65 -0.37 7.73 -31.94
C LYS A 65 -1.31 8.28 -33.01
N THR A 66 -2.23 9.16 -32.62
CA THR A 66 -2.92 10.06 -33.54
C THR A 66 -2.76 11.46 -33.00
N GLU A 67 -1.61 12.05 -33.32
CA GLU A 67 -1.42 13.45 -33.75
C GLU A 67 0.07 13.69 -34.05
#